data_AF-A0A2R9BJI9-F1
#
_entry.id   AF-A0A2R9BJI9-F1
#
_cell.length_a   1.000
_cell.length_b   1.000
_cell.length_c   1.000
_cell.angle_alpha   90.00
_cell.angle_beta   90.00
_cell.angle_gamma   90.00
#
_symmetry.space_group_name_H-M   'P 1'
#
loop_
_entity.id
_entity.type
_entity.pdbx_description
1 polymer ?
#
loop_
_entity_poly.entity_id
_entity_poly.type
_entity_poly.pdbx_seq_one_letter_code
_entity_poly.pdbx_strand_id
1 'polypeptide(L)'
;MKMTPSQKKKKNLLYLGRDYPKGADYFKRRLNNIFLKNKDVKNPEKIKELTVQGEFVMKELEALYFFRKYKAMKQRCYSDTNKN
;
A
#
# COMPACT_ATOMS: atom_id res chain seq x y z
N MET A 1 23.92 -8.81 5.39
CA MET A 1 23.61 -8.17 4.08
C MET A 1 22.73 -6.94 4.32
N LYS A 2 23.20 -5.71 4.08
CA LYS A 2 22.37 -4.50 4.23
C LYS A 2 21.43 -4.38 3.01
N MET A 3 20.13 -4.23 3.22
CA MET A 3 19.15 -4.05 2.13
C MET A 3 19.29 -2.66 1.48
N THR A 4 19.05 -2.57 0.17
CA THR A 4 19.01 -1.27 -0.51
C THR A 4 17.72 -0.50 -0.16
N PRO A 5 17.73 0.85 -0.24
CA PRO A 5 16.54 1.67 0.05
C PRO A 5 15.31 1.30 -0.78
N SER A 6 15.52 0.95 -2.06
CA SER A 6 14.48 0.48 -2.98
C SER A 6 13.85 -0.85 -2.52
N GLN A 7 14.67 -1.79 -2.07
CA GLN A 7 14.20 -3.08 -1.54
C GLN A 7 13.40 -2.91 -0.24
N LYS A 8 13.80 -1.98 0.64
CA LYS A 8 13.06 -1.67 1.87
C LYS A 8 11.68 -1.10 1.55
N LYS A 9 11.60 -0.12 0.63
CA LYS A 9 10.32 0.43 0.17
C LYS A 9 9.40 -0.63 -0.42
N LYS A 10 9.93 -1.54 -1.25
CA LYS A 10 9.16 -2.65 -1.81
C LYS A 10 8.56 -3.57 -0.74
N LYS A 11 9.33 -3.91 0.30
CA LYS A 11 8.82 -4.74 1.42
C LYS A 11 7.71 -4.04 2.19
N ASN A 12 7.88 -2.74 2.49
CA ASN A 12 6.85 -1.96 3.18
C ASN A 12 5.54 -1.91 2.38
N LEU A 13 5.61 -1.68 1.07
CA LEU A 13 4.44 -1.69 0.20
C LEU A 13 3.75 -3.06 0.18
N LEU A 14 4.50 -4.17 0.14
CA LEU A 14 3.91 -5.50 0.22
C LEU A 14 3.18 -5.75 1.55
N TYR A 15 3.73 -5.25 2.66
CA TYR A 15 3.09 -5.37 3.97
C TYR A 15 1.78 -4.57 4.03
N LEU A 16 1.79 -3.30 3.60
CA LEU A 16 0.60 -2.44 3.57
C LEU A 16 -0.46 -2.96 2.59
N GLY A 17 -0.04 -3.52 1.46
CA GLY A 17 -0.92 -4.03 0.42
C GLY A 17 -1.52 -5.41 0.68
N ARG A 18 -1.24 -6.05 1.82
CA ARG A 18 -1.78 -7.39 2.13
C ARG A 18 -3.31 -7.41 2.22
N ASP A 19 -3.87 -6.31 2.70
CA ASP A 19 -5.30 -6.13 2.95
C ASP A 19 -5.98 -5.41 1.78
N TYR A 20 -5.34 -5.38 0.61
CA TYR A 20 -5.86 -4.72 -0.58
C TYR A 20 -7.19 -5.35 -1.03
N PRO A 21 -8.20 -4.56 -1.47
CA PRO A 21 -9.54 -5.08 -1.77
C PRO A 21 -9.58 -6.22 -2.80
N LYS A 22 -8.64 -6.24 -3.75
CA LYS A 22 -8.52 -7.28 -4.77
C LYS A 22 -7.61 -8.46 -4.36
N GLY A 23 -7.17 -8.49 -3.11
CA GLY A 23 -6.28 -9.51 -2.55
C GLY A 23 -4.79 -9.17 -2.63
N ALA A 24 -4.01 -9.77 -1.73
CA ALA A 24 -2.57 -9.58 -1.60
C ALA A 24 -1.80 -9.99 -2.87
N ASP A 25 -2.19 -11.10 -3.51
CA ASP A 25 -1.51 -11.59 -4.72
C ASP A 25 -1.67 -10.66 -5.90
N TYR A 26 -2.87 -10.08 -6.07
CA TYR A 26 -3.13 -9.09 -7.10
C TYR A 26 -2.23 -7.86 -6.92
N PHE A 27 -2.16 -7.35 -5.68
CA PHE A 27 -1.31 -6.20 -5.36
C PHE A 27 0.18 -6.52 -5.56
N LYS A 28 0.64 -7.68 -5.06
CA LYS A 28 2.02 -8.16 -5.19
C LYS A 28 2.45 -8.27 -6.66
N ARG A 29 1.60 -8.83 -7.53
CA ARG A 29 1.86 -8.94 -8.97
C ARG A 29 2.03 -7.56 -9.61
N ARG A 30 1.11 -6.62 -9.35
CA ARG A 30 1.22 -5.23 -9.87
C ARG A 30 2.48 -4.54 -9.38
N LEU A 31 2.76 -4.63 -8.08
CA LEU A 31 3.93 -4.02 -7.48
C LEU A 31 5.20 -4.56 -8.15
N ASN A 32 5.34 -5.88 -8.23
CA ASN A 32 6.48 -6.52 -8.89
C ASN A 32 6.65 -6.06 -10.34
N ASN A 33 5.55 -5.97 -11.10
CA ASN A 33 5.60 -5.50 -12.48
C ASN A 33 6.08 -4.04 -12.60
N ILE A 34 5.67 -3.16 -11.69
CA ILE A 34 6.12 -1.75 -11.67
C ILE A 34 7.62 -1.68 -11.37
N PHE A 35 8.09 -2.41 -10.36
CA PHE A 35 9.53 -2.43 -10.02
C PHE A 35 10.37 -3.06 -11.14
N LEU A 36 9.85 -4.08 -11.82
CA LEU A 36 10.54 -4.72 -12.95
C LEU A 36 10.64 -3.79 -14.15
N LYS A 37 9.56 -3.09 -14.51
CA LYS A 37 9.52 -2.13 -15.61
C LYS A 37 10.50 -0.96 -15.41
N ASN A 38 10.72 -0.55 -14.17
CA ASN A 38 11.56 0.59 -13.83
C ASN A 38 12.98 0.21 -13.36
N LYS A 39 13.39 -1.07 -13.47
CA LYS A 39 14.65 -1.56 -12.90
C LYS A 39 15.90 -0.88 -13.49
N ASP A 40 15.83 -0.50 -14.76
CA ASP A 40 16.97 0.05 -15.53
C ASP A 40 16.91 1.58 -15.66
N VAL A 41 15.96 2.24 -14.97
CA VAL A 41 15.82 3.70 -15.00
C VAL A 41 17.00 4.32 -14.25
N LYS A 42 17.85 5.05 -14.99
CA LYS A 42 19.03 5.75 -14.44
C LYS A 42 18.84 7.27 -14.33
N ASN A 43 17.80 7.83 -14.95
CA ASN A 43 17.54 9.26 -14.90
C ASN A 43 17.11 9.67 -13.46
N PRO A 44 17.83 10.60 -12.81
CA PRO A 44 17.55 11.01 -11.43
C PRO A 44 16.16 11.65 -11.26
N GLU A 45 15.66 12.40 -12.23
CA GLU A 45 14.33 13.02 -12.17
C GLU A 45 13.24 11.95 -12.20
N LYS A 46 13.40 10.96 -13.07
CA LYS A 46 12.46 9.83 -13.16
C LYS A 46 12.46 8.99 -11.90
N ILE A 47 13.61 8.80 -11.26
CA ILE A 47 13.71 8.10 -9.97
C ILE A 47 12.96 8.86 -8.88
N LYS A 48 13.05 10.20 -8.85
CA LYS A 48 12.29 11.03 -7.91
C LYS A 48 10.79 10.91 -8.15
N GLU A 49 10.32 10.99 -9.39
CA GLU A 49 8.90 10.82 -9.74
C GLU A 49 8.36 9.46 -9.27
N LEU A 50 9.05 8.37 -9.60
CA LEU A 50 8.66 7.01 -9.20
C LEU A 50 8.64 6.85 -7.68
N THR A 51 9.56 7.54 -7.00
CA THR A 51 9.63 7.57 -5.54
C THR A 51 8.41 8.24 -4.94
N VAL A 52 8.03 9.43 -5.46
CA VAL A 52 6.83 10.17 -5.02
C VAL A 52 5.57 9.35 -5.27
N GLN A 53 5.45 8.70 -6.43
CA GLN A 53 4.34 7.81 -6.73
C GLN A 53 4.24 6.65 -5.73
N GLY A 54 5.37 6.04 -5.38
CA GLY A 54 5.40 4.98 -4.37
C GLY A 54 4.94 5.45 -2.99
N GLU A 55 5.32 6.66 -2.59
CA GLU A 55 4.90 7.29 -1.32
C GLU A 55 3.41 7.65 -1.30
N PHE A 56 2.87 8.10 -2.44
CA PHE A 56 1.44 8.33 -2.59
C PHE A 56 0.64 7.04 -2.38
N VAL A 57 1.06 5.95 -3.03
CA VAL A 57 0.42 4.63 -2.87
C VAL A 57 0.49 4.14 -1.41
N MET A 58 1.59 4.39 -0.70
CA MET A 58 1.67 4.05 0.74
C MET A 58 0.58 4.79 1.54
N LYS A 59 0.42 6.10 1.35
CA LYS A 59 -0.59 6.90 2.04
C LYS A 59 -2.02 6.46 1.72
N GLU A 60 -2.29 6.07 0.47
CA GLU A 60 -3.60 5.50 0.10
C GLU A 60 -3.90 4.20 0.84
N LEU A 61 -2.91 3.30 0.94
CA LEU A 61 -3.06 2.04 1.67
C LEU A 61 -3.29 2.27 3.18
N GLU A 62 -2.60 3.24 3.77
CA GLU A 62 -2.82 3.66 5.15
C GLU A 62 -4.24 4.23 5.34
N ALA A 63 -4.70 5.10 4.44
CA ALA A 63 -6.06 5.64 4.47
C ALA A 63 -7.12 4.53 4.36
N LEU A 64 -6.92 3.55 3.47
CA LEU A 64 -7.78 2.37 3.36
C LEU A 64 -7.82 1.56 4.66
N TYR A 65 -6.68 1.39 5.33
CA TYR A 65 -6.61 0.72 6.62
C TYR A 65 -7.42 1.46 7.69
N PHE A 66 -7.26 2.79 7.81
CA PHE A 66 -8.04 3.60 8.75
C PHE A 66 -9.54 3.57 8.42
N PHE A 67 -9.91 3.65 7.15
CA PHE A 67 -11.31 3.57 6.72
C PHE A 67 -11.96 2.24 7.11
N ARG A 68 -11.24 1.12 6.98
CA ARG A 68 -11.72 -0.20 7.42
C ARG A 68 -11.92 -0.26 8.93
N LYS A 69 -10.97 0.28 9.71
CA LYS A 69 -11.12 0.39 11.17
C LYS A 69 -12.33 1.23 11.55
N TYR A 70 -12.50 2.38 10.92
CA TYR A 70 -13.64 3.26 11.13
C TYR A 70 -14.96 2.54 10.82
N LYS A 71 -15.05 1.82 9.69
CA LYS A 71 -16.23 1.00 9.35
C LYS A 71 -16.55 -0.04 10.42
N ALA A 72 -15.53 -0.78 10.89
CA ALA A 72 -15.72 -1.80 11.92
C ALA A 72 -16.16 -1.21 13.27
N MET A 73 -15.58 -0.06 13.65
CA MET A 73 -15.98 0.67 14.85
C MET A 73 -17.43 1.16 14.74
N LYS A 74 -17.77 1.81 13.62
CA LYS A 74 -19.13 2.30 13.34
C LYS A 74 -20.14 1.14 13.39
N GLN A 75 -19.84 0.01 12.76
CA GLN A 75 -20.73 -1.14 12.75
C GLN A 75 -21.09 -1.62 14.16
N ARG A 76 -20.12 -1.64 15.09
CA ARG A 76 -20.34 -2.02 16.49
C ARG A 76 -21.18 -0.98 17.24
N CYS A 77 -20.86 0.31 17.10
CA CYS A 77 -21.57 1.36 17.82
C CYS A 77 -23.07 1.44 17.45
N TYR A 78 -23.42 1.25 16.17
CA TYR A 78 -24.82 1.33 15.71
C TYR A 78 -25.58 0.00 15.81
N SER A 79 -24.89 -1.14 15.98
CA SER A 79 -25.57 -2.41 16.26
C SER A 79 -26.17 -2.45 17.67
N ASP A 80 -25.63 -1.66 18.60
CA ASP A 80 -26.11 -1.60 19.98
C ASP A 80 -27.31 -0.65 20.14
N THR A 81 -27.46 0.38 19.29
CA THR A 81 -28.57 1.34 19.36
C THR A 81 -29.88 0.84 18.72
N ASN A 82 -29.81 -0.17 17.85
CA ASN A 82 -30.99 -0.77 17.18
C ASN A 82 -31.54 -2.02 17.91
N LYS A 83 -31.03 -2.29 19.11
CA LYS A 83 -31.55 -3.29 20.04
C LYS A 83 -32.16 -2.56 21.25
N ASN A 84 -33.22 -1.80 21.03
CA ASN A 84 -34.15 -1.33 22.06
C ASN A 84 -35.52 -1.11 21.41
#